data_AF-A0A1M5JXP4-F1
#
_entry.id   AF-A0A1M5JXP4-F1
#
_cell.length_a   1.000
_cell.length_b   1.000
_cell.length_c   1.000
_cell.angle_alpha   90.00
_cell.angle_beta   90.00
_cell.angle_gamma   90.00
#
_symmetry.space_group_name_H-M   'P 1'
#
loop_
_entity.id
_entity.type
_entity.pdbx_description
1 polymer ?
#
loop_
_entity_poly.entity_id
_entity_poly.type
_entity_poly.pdbx_seq_one_letter_code
_entity_poly.pdbx_strand_id
1 'polypeptide(L)'
;MTEKQRKTTAIITFILIFLILFLTGFILNKEWDMIRMKKGDDAPIIWEDTYPTDNVLLLEMEDKHFERIDVRMTDIYYLPNKERLHFGIWYDLSDYISEEYAHSVFTVKLEDEDGNVYDENRYSKKRHGIFGKFQYRQISGVSLDGVKELYMSIYPVEYVRGQALEMEPETKLIFTEALAPLPEYDHHLYNND
;
A
#
# COMPACT_ATOMS: atom_id res chain seq x y z
N MET A 1 46.30 2.55 30.32
CA MET A 1 45.92 3.03 28.98
C MET A 1 46.68 4.33 28.70
N THR A 2 47.48 4.39 27.64
CA THR A 2 48.30 5.58 27.33
C THR A 2 47.43 6.72 26.79
N GLU A 3 47.89 7.98 26.90
CA GLU A 3 47.17 9.14 26.36
C GLU A 3 46.89 8.98 24.85
N LYS A 4 47.85 8.41 24.11
CA LYS A 4 47.71 8.05 22.70
C LYS A 4 46.56 7.04 22.50
N GLN A 5 46.48 6.00 23.32
CA GLN A 5 45.38 5.03 23.27
C GLN A 5 44.02 5.70 23.55
N ARG A 6 43.93 6.58 24.55
CA ARG A 6 42.67 7.30 24.87
C ARG A 6 42.20 8.18 23.70
N LYS A 7 43.12 8.91 23.07
CA LYS A 7 42.83 9.73 21.87
C LYS A 7 42.38 8.87 20.70
N THR A 8 43.07 7.76 20.41
CA THR A 8 42.69 6.84 19.34
C THR A 8 41.31 6.21 19.59
N THR A 9 41.02 5.75 20.81
CA THR A 9 39.70 5.21 21.15
C THR A 9 38.60 6.26 20.97
N ALA A 10 38.80 7.49 21.45
CA ALA A 10 37.81 8.56 21.29
C ALA A 10 37.53 8.88 19.81
N ILE A 11 38.57 8.90 18.96
CA ILE A 11 38.42 9.12 17.51
C ILE A 11 37.63 7.96 16.87
N ILE A 12 37.97 6.70 17.19
CA ILE A 12 37.25 5.53 16.67
C ILE A 12 35.79 5.56 17.09
N THR A 13 35.51 5.86 18.37
CA THR A 13 34.13 6.00 18.87
C THR A 13 33.37 7.09 18.14
N PHE A 14 33.99 8.26 17.92
CA PHE A 14 33.37 9.35 17.17
C PHE A 14 33.04 8.94 15.72
N ILE A 15 33.98 8.28 15.03
CA ILE A 15 33.78 7.78 13.67
C ILE A 15 32.63 6.77 13.63
N LEU A 16 32.57 5.84 14.59
CA LEU A 16 31.48 4.85 14.66
C LEU A 16 30.12 5.49 14.88
N ILE A 17 30.02 6.46 15.81
CA ILE A 17 28.77 7.19 16.05
C ILE A 17 28.35 7.94 14.79
N PHE A 18 29.29 8.64 14.14
CA PHE A 18 29.00 9.36 12.90
C PHE A 18 28.52 8.41 11.79
N LEU A 19 29.17 7.26 11.64
CA LEU A 19 28.78 6.24 10.65
C LEU A 19 27.37 5.70 10.92
N ILE A 20 27.05 5.40 12.19
CA ILE A 20 25.71 4.93 12.58
C ILE A 20 24.67 6.00 12.25
N LEU A 21 24.89 7.25 12.66
CA LEU A 21 23.95 8.35 12.38
C LEU A 21 23.76 8.57 10.88
N PHE A 22 24.84 8.51 10.11
CA PHE A 22 24.80 8.65 8.66
C PHE A 22 23.99 7.51 8.02
N LEU A 23 24.23 6.26 8.41
CA LEU A 23 23.51 5.10 7.91
C LEU A 23 22.02 5.15 8.28
N THR A 24 21.70 5.51 9.53
CA THR A 24 20.31 5.66 9.99
C THR A 24 19.60 6.75 9.20
N GLY A 25 20.23 7.91 9.02
CA GLY A 25 19.66 9.01 8.23
C GLY A 25 19.43 8.62 6.76
N PHE A 26 20.38 7.90 6.16
CA PHE A 26 20.25 7.38 4.80
C PHE A 26 19.09 6.39 4.66
N ILE A 27 18.97 5.43 5.59
CA ILE A 27 17.89 4.44 5.62
C ILE A 27 16.53 5.13 5.78
N LEU A 28 16.40 6.03 6.76
CA LEU A 28 15.16 6.76 7.01
C LEU A 28 14.73 7.58 5.79
N ASN A 29 15.67 8.24 5.11
CA ASN A 29 15.38 8.99 3.90
C ASN A 29 14.89 8.08 2.75
N LYS A 30 15.44 6.87 2.62
CA LYS A 30 14.99 5.88 1.63
C LYS A 30 13.63 5.27 1.96
N GLU A 31 13.32 5.14 3.24
CA GLU A 31 12.05 4.58 3.75
C GLU A 31 10.97 5.66 3.96
N TRP A 32 11.29 6.95 3.83
CA TRP A 32 10.37 8.02 4.22
C TRP A 32 9.05 7.98 3.45
N ASP A 33 9.11 7.75 2.14
CA ASP A 33 7.93 7.57 1.30
C ASP A 33 7.08 6.39 1.79
N MET A 34 7.70 5.26 2.11
CA MET A 34 7.01 4.09 2.65
C MET A 34 6.34 4.39 4.00
N ILE A 35 7.02 5.13 4.88
CA ILE A 35 6.47 5.52 6.19
C ILE A 35 5.25 6.42 6.02
N ARG A 36 5.30 7.40 5.12
CA ARG A 36 4.14 8.29 4.83
C ARG A 36 2.93 7.50 4.34
N MET A 37 3.15 6.58 3.39
CA MET A 37 2.08 5.70 2.89
C MET A 37 1.48 4.84 4.00
N LYS A 38 2.33 4.23 4.84
CA LYS A 38 1.88 3.39 5.96
C LYS A 38 1.06 4.16 7.00
N LYS A 39 1.31 5.46 7.15
CA LYS A 39 0.59 6.34 8.07
C LYS A 39 -0.67 6.94 7.47
N GLY A 40 -0.89 6.79 6.16
CA GLY A 40 -1.98 7.47 5.46
C GLY A 40 -1.71 8.95 5.19
N ASP A 41 -0.46 9.42 5.32
CA ASP A 41 -0.05 10.81 5.02
C ASP A 41 -0.01 11.10 3.50
N ASP A 42 -0.23 10.08 2.67
CA ASP A 42 -0.31 10.18 1.22
C ASP A 42 -1.36 9.19 0.72
N ALA A 43 -2.43 9.71 0.10
CA ALA A 43 -3.55 8.91 -0.35
C ALA A 43 -3.17 8.11 -1.61
N PRO A 44 -3.45 6.81 -1.68
CA PRO A 44 -3.11 5.96 -2.82
C PRO A 44 -4.02 6.16 -4.04
N ILE A 45 -4.41 7.40 -4.32
CA ILE A 45 -5.27 7.75 -5.45
C ILE A 45 -4.39 8.01 -6.67
N ILE A 46 -4.74 7.35 -7.77
CA ILE A 46 -4.08 7.55 -9.07
C ILE A 46 -4.89 8.62 -9.79
N TRP A 47 -4.51 9.87 -9.59
CA TRP A 47 -5.09 11.01 -10.32
C TRP A 47 -4.70 10.94 -11.79
N GLU A 48 -5.66 11.17 -12.69
CA GLU A 48 -5.35 11.50 -14.08
C GLU A 48 -5.65 13.00 -14.25
N ASP A 49 -4.76 13.73 -14.94
CA ASP A 49 -4.61 15.20 -14.91
C ASP A 49 -5.86 16.02 -15.33
N THR A 50 -6.94 15.37 -15.75
CA THR A 50 -8.13 15.98 -16.36
C THR A 50 -9.40 15.92 -15.53
N TYR A 51 -9.35 15.43 -14.29
CA TYR A 51 -10.58 15.23 -13.53
C TYR A 51 -10.99 16.45 -12.69
N PRO A 52 -12.25 16.89 -12.79
CA PRO A 52 -12.81 17.81 -11.80
C PRO A 52 -12.71 17.13 -10.42
N THR A 53 -12.60 17.92 -9.37
CA THR A 53 -12.65 17.49 -7.96
C THR A 53 -13.73 16.43 -7.77
N ASP A 54 -13.33 15.17 -7.82
CA ASP A 54 -14.22 14.04 -7.56
C ASP A 54 -14.48 14.03 -6.05
N ASN A 55 -15.74 13.84 -5.66
CA ASN A 55 -16.10 13.67 -4.26
C ASN A 55 -15.60 12.30 -3.82
N VAL A 56 -14.38 12.26 -3.29
CA VAL A 56 -13.78 11.02 -2.81
C VAL A 56 -14.41 10.64 -1.48
N LEU A 57 -14.92 9.41 -1.43
CA LEU A 57 -15.48 8.81 -0.23
C LEU A 57 -14.42 7.87 0.37
N LEU A 58 -14.10 8.08 1.65
CA LEU A 58 -13.19 7.21 2.38
C LEU A 58 -13.99 6.05 3.01
N LEU A 59 -13.61 4.82 2.65
CA LEU A 59 -14.08 3.61 3.28
C LEU A 59 -13.01 3.15 4.26
N GLU A 60 -13.20 3.46 5.54
CA GLU A 60 -12.28 3.06 6.59
C GLU A 60 -12.38 1.56 6.86
N MET A 61 -11.22 0.91 6.91
CA MET A 61 -11.14 -0.50 7.25
C MET A 61 -10.66 -0.68 8.68
N GLU A 62 -11.43 -1.41 9.48
CA GLU A 62 -11.07 -1.74 10.87
C GLU A 62 -9.77 -2.56 10.92
N ASP A 63 -9.66 -3.55 10.03
CA ASP A 63 -8.50 -4.41 9.94
C ASP A 63 -7.88 -4.38 8.54
N LYS A 64 -6.68 -3.79 8.48
CA LYS A 64 -5.91 -3.54 7.26
C LYS A 64 -4.84 -4.60 6.99
N HIS A 65 -4.73 -5.65 7.80
CA HIS A 65 -3.66 -6.66 7.68
C HIS A 65 -4.21 -8.02 7.28
N PHE A 66 -3.98 -8.43 6.03
CA PHE A 66 -4.21 -9.79 5.58
C PHE A 66 -3.12 -10.71 6.15
N GLU A 67 -3.40 -11.31 7.31
CA GLU A 67 -2.40 -11.97 8.17
C GLU A 67 -1.82 -13.22 7.52
N ARG A 68 -2.63 -14.01 6.80
CA ARG A 68 -2.22 -15.30 6.23
C ARG A 68 -1.21 -15.11 5.11
N ILE A 69 -1.33 -14.03 4.35
CA ILE A 69 -0.41 -13.66 3.28
C ILE A 69 0.59 -12.58 3.72
N ASP A 70 0.55 -12.12 4.97
CA ASP A 70 1.34 -11.01 5.48
C ASP A 70 1.37 -9.77 4.56
N VAL A 71 0.18 -9.33 4.17
CA VAL A 71 -0.02 -8.15 3.33
C VAL A 71 -0.80 -7.11 4.10
N ARG A 72 -0.36 -5.86 4.07
CA ARG A 72 -1.13 -4.75 4.63
C ARG A 72 -1.69 -3.87 3.54
N MET A 73 -2.76 -3.16 3.87
CA MET A 73 -3.33 -2.17 2.98
C MET A 73 -3.57 -0.81 3.66
N THR A 74 -3.88 0.18 2.84
CA THR A 74 -4.45 1.44 3.29
C THR A 74 -5.96 1.31 3.44
N ASP A 75 -6.62 2.38 3.89
CA ASP A 75 -8.04 2.56 3.64
C ASP A 75 -8.34 2.61 2.13
N ILE A 76 -9.63 2.51 1.79
CA ILE A 76 -10.09 2.49 0.42
C ILE A 76 -10.74 3.82 0.08
N TYR A 77 -10.35 4.39 -1.06
CA TYR A 77 -10.84 5.66 -1.57
C TYR A 77 -11.74 5.39 -2.76
N TYR A 78 -13.04 5.66 -2.60
CA TYR A 78 -14.03 5.47 -3.63
C TYR A 78 -14.29 6.76 -4.38
N LEU A 79 -14.29 6.69 -5.71
CA LEU A 79 -14.62 7.77 -6.63
C LEU A 79 -15.96 7.42 -7.30
N PRO A 80 -17.11 7.93 -6.78
CA PRO A 80 -18.44 7.54 -7.23
C PRO A 80 -18.67 7.81 -8.73
N ASN A 81 -18.25 8.98 -9.21
CA ASN A 81 -18.44 9.38 -10.61
C ASN A 81 -17.68 8.49 -11.61
N LYS A 82 -16.74 7.66 -11.13
CA LYS A 82 -15.92 6.76 -11.92
C LYS A 82 -16.19 5.29 -11.62
N GLU A 83 -17.03 5.00 -10.62
CA GLU A 83 -17.25 3.65 -10.11
C GLU A 83 -15.92 2.94 -9.86
N ARG A 84 -15.02 3.62 -9.13
CA ARG A 84 -13.63 3.18 -8.98
C ARG A 84 -13.17 3.24 -7.53
N LEU A 85 -12.53 2.16 -7.09
CA LEU A 85 -11.87 2.08 -5.79
C LEU A 85 -10.36 2.20 -5.97
N HIS A 86 -9.73 2.96 -5.08
CA HIS A 86 -8.28 3.16 -4.99
C HIS A 86 -7.78 2.76 -3.61
N PHE A 87 -6.66 2.06 -3.57
CA PHE A 87 -6.05 1.62 -2.32
C PHE A 87 -4.58 1.27 -2.55
N GLY A 88 -3.82 1.19 -1.48
CA GLY A 88 -2.43 0.76 -1.47
C GLY A 88 -2.27 -0.62 -0.86
N ILE A 89 -1.34 -1.39 -1.39
CA ILE A 89 -0.89 -2.65 -0.81
C ILE A 89 0.59 -2.55 -0.45
N TRP A 90 0.94 -2.92 0.79
CA TRP A 90 2.29 -3.03 1.31
C TRP A 90 2.61 -4.48 1.72
N TYR A 91 3.81 -4.93 1.38
CA TYR A 91 4.36 -6.24 1.76
C TYR A 91 5.87 -6.15 1.96
N ASP A 92 6.44 -7.09 2.72
CA ASP A 92 7.89 -7.26 2.82
C ASP A 92 8.42 -7.86 1.52
N LEU A 93 9.51 -7.28 0.99
CA LEU A 93 10.12 -7.80 -0.21
C LEU A 93 10.67 -9.21 0.01
N SER A 94 11.08 -9.57 1.24
CA SER A 94 11.68 -10.86 1.54
C SER A 94 10.76 -12.05 1.35
N ASP A 95 9.46 -11.82 1.50
CA ASP A 95 8.46 -12.89 1.47
C ASP A 95 8.02 -13.19 0.03
N TYR A 96 8.38 -12.30 -0.90
CA TYR A 96 7.95 -12.30 -2.30
C TYR A 96 9.14 -12.15 -3.27
N ILE A 97 10.31 -12.68 -2.90
CA ILE A 97 11.61 -12.48 -3.60
C ILE A 97 11.68 -13.05 -5.03
N SER A 98 10.82 -14.00 -5.42
CA SER A 98 10.95 -14.78 -6.67
C SER A 98 10.76 -13.96 -7.98
N GLU A 99 10.64 -12.65 -7.89
CA GLU A 99 9.91 -11.82 -8.84
C GLU A 99 10.76 -10.76 -9.57
N GLU A 100 11.97 -11.12 -10.03
CA GLU A 100 12.75 -10.21 -10.89
C GLU A 100 12.05 -9.94 -12.24
N TYR A 101 11.00 -10.73 -12.59
CA TYR A 101 10.25 -10.63 -13.86
C TYR A 101 8.73 -10.58 -13.72
N ALA A 102 8.18 -10.62 -12.51
CA ALA A 102 6.73 -10.63 -12.32
C ALA A 102 6.16 -9.20 -12.40
N HIS A 103 5.28 -9.01 -13.38
CA HIS A 103 4.59 -7.75 -13.54
C HIS A 103 3.71 -7.46 -12.30
N SER A 104 3.04 -8.47 -11.72
CA SER A 104 2.20 -8.34 -10.52
C SER A 104 2.45 -9.48 -9.51
N VAL A 105 2.58 -9.14 -8.23
CA VAL A 105 2.77 -10.09 -7.09
C VAL A 105 1.43 -10.58 -6.54
N PHE A 106 0.38 -9.80 -6.81
CA PHE A 106 -0.96 -10.06 -6.30
C PHE A 106 -2.01 -9.81 -7.37
N THR A 107 -2.99 -10.71 -7.46
CA THR A 107 -4.30 -10.40 -8.03
C THR A 107 -5.22 -9.96 -6.90
N VAL A 108 -6.10 -8.99 -7.18
CA VAL A 108 -7.13 -8.55 -6.23
C VAL A 108 -8.46 -8.62 -6.94
N LYS A 109 -9.45 -9.22 -6.28
CA LYS A 109 -10.84 -9.31 -6.76
C LYS A 109 -11.75 -8.79 -5.67
N LEU A 110 -12.86 -8.18 -6.07
CA LEU A 110 -13.94 -7.79 -5.17
C LEU A 110 -15.19 -8.60 -5.49
N GLU A 111 -15.99 -8.87 -4.47
CA GLU A 111 -17.26 -9.58 -4.59
C GLU A 111 -18.27 -8.92 -3.65
N ASP A 112 -19.46 -8.60 -4.17
CA ASP A 112 -20.57 -8.09 -3.36
C ASP A 112 -21.44 -9.22 -2.79
N GLU A 113 -22.45 -8.89 -1.98
CA GLU A 113 -23.35 -9.88 -1.39
C GLU A 113 -24.20 -10.66 -2.41
N ASP A 114 -24.36 -10.13 -3.63
CA ASP A 114 -25.13 -10.72 -4.72
C ASP A 114 -24.25 -11.63 -5.60
N GLY A 115 -22.95 -11.70 -5.34
CA GLY A 115 -21.98 -12.51 -6.08
C GLY A 115 -21.45 -11.84 -7.36
N ASN A 116 -21.63 -10.53 -7.53
CA ASN A 116 -21.01 -9.78 -8.62
C ASN A 116 -19.51 -9.63 -8.35
N VAL A 117 -18.70 -10.08 -9.29
CA VAL A 117 -17.23 -10.05 -9.17
C VAL A 117 -16.66 -8.89 -9.97
N TYR A 118 -15.79 -8.10 -9.34
CA TYR A 118 -15.04 -7.02 -9.95
C TYR A 118 -13.54 -7.36 -9.93
N ASP A 119 -12.97 -7.59 -11.10
CA ASP A 119 -11.58 -8.07 -11.25
C ASP A 119 -10.74 -7.22 -12.21
N GLU A 120 -11.25 -6.07 -12.66
CA GLU A 120 -10.52 -5.08 -13.47
C GLU A 120 -9.49 -4.31 -12.62
N ASN A 121 -8.52 -5.05 -12.09
CA ASN A 121 -7.46 -4.53 -11.26
C ASN A 121 -6.32 -3.96 -12.12
N ARG A 122 -6.08 -2.66 -11.96
CA ARG A 122 -4.86 -2.02 -12.46
C ARG A 122 -4.00 -1.62 -11.28
N TYR A 123 -2.70 -1.66 -11.48
CA TYR A 123 -1.74 -1.16 -10.49
C TYR A 123 -0.77 -0.19 -11.15
N SER A 124 -0.32 0.80 -10.39
CA SER A 124 0.63 1.80 -10.87
C SER A 124 1.88 1.84 -9.98
N LYS A 125 2.89 2.58 -10.46
CA LYS A 125 4.22 2.87 -9.86
C LYS A 125 4.51 2.11 -8.55
N LYS A 126 5.40 1.12 -8.63
CA LYS A 126 5.97 0.46 -7.44
C LYS A 126 6.88 1.47 -6.71
N ARG A 127 6.50 1.90 -5.50
CA ARG A 127 7.42 2.61 -4.60
C ARG A 127 8.20 1.56 -3.82
N HIS A 128 9.51 1.75 -3.75
CA HIS A 128 10.43 0.79 -3.13
C HIS A 128 11.06 1.43 -1.91
N GLY A 129 10.86 0.80 -0.76
CA GLY A 129 11.76 0.92 0.37
C GLY A 129 12.96 -0.02 0.22
N ILE A 130 13.80 -0.04 1.24
CA ILE A 130 14.86 -1.02 1.43
C ILE A 130 14.26 -2.38 1.82
N PHE A 131 13.22 -2.38 2.66
CA PHE A 131 12.60 -3.61 3.17
C PHE A 131 11.22 -3.91 2.59
N GLY A 132 10.47 -2.88 2.19
CA GLY A 132 9.10 -3.05 1.72
C GLY A 132 8.88 -2.60 0.28
N LYS A 133 7.82 -3.12 -0.33
CA LYS A 133 7.26 -2.58 -1.57
C LYS A 133 5.84 -2.10 -1.35
N PHE A 134 5.51 -0.97 -1.96
CA PHE A 134 4.15 -0.42 -1.98
C PHE A 134 3.63 -0.36 -3.40
N GLN A 135 2.38 -0.80 -3.59
CA GLN A 135 1.69 -0.82 -4.87
C GLN A 135 0.38 -0.06 -4.76
N TYR A 136 0.23 0.97 -5.59
CA TYR A 136 -1.06 1.63 -5.80
C TYR A 136 -1.92 0.71 -6.65
N ARG A 137 -3.14 0.45 -6.20
CA ARG A 137 -4.13 -0.38 -6.85
C ARG A 137 -5.37 0.45 -7.16
N GLN A 138 -6.02 0.10 -8.25
CA GLN A 138 -7.34 0.60 -8.59
C GLN A 138 -8.18 -0.54 -9.17
N ILE A 139 -9.46 -0.57 -8.84
CA ILE A 139 -10.45 -1.49 -9.41
C ILE A 139 -11.60 -0.64 -9.94
N SER A 140 -11.92 -0.79 -11.23
CA SER A 140 -12.97 -0.02 -11.91
C SER A 140 -14.26 -0.84 -12.07
N GLY A 141 -15.37 -0.16 -12.34
CA GLY A 141 -16.68 -0.78 -12.53
C GLY A 141 -17.39 -1.15 -11.22
N VAL A 142 -16.92 -0.63 -10.09
CA VAL A 142 -17.50 -0.87 -8.77
C VAL A 142 -18.50 0.24 -8.45
N SER A 143 -19.79 -0.06 -8.59
CA SER A 143 -20.84 0.81 -8.02
C SER A 143 -21.14 0.35 -6.60
N LEU A 144 -21.16 1.28 -5.64
CA LEU A 144 -21.61 1.00 -4.27
C LEU A 144 -23.11 1.27 -4.07
N ASP A 145 -23.83 1.70 -5.12
CA ASP A 145 -25.26 1.95 -5.00
C ASP A 145 -26.02 0.65 -4.76
N GLY A 146 -26.69 0.57 -3.62
CA GLY A 146 -27.44 -0.62 -3.19
C GLY A 146 -26.59 -1.79 -2.68
N VAL A 147 -25.26 -1.68 -2.67
CA VAL A 147 -24.36 -2.71 -2.11
C VAL A 147 -24.39 -2.64 -0.58
N LYS A 148 -24.62 -3.79 0.07
CA LYS A 148 -24.64 -3.90 1.53
C LYS A 148 -23.31 -4.33 2.10
N GLU A 149 -22.61 -5.21 1.39
CA GLU A 149 -21.34 -5.76 1.83
C GLU A 149 -20.43 -5.93 0.61
N LEU A 150 -19.17 -5.52 0.76
CA LEU A 150 -18.17 -5.73 -0.27
C LEU A 150 -17.00 -6.48 0.35
N TYR A 151 -16.59 -7.56 -0.29
CA TYR A 151 -15.50 -8.41 0.12
C TYR A 151 -14.31 -8.24 -0.83
N MET A 152 -13.10 -8.17 -0.30
CA MET A 152 -11.87 -8.17 -1.07
C MET A 152 -11.11 -9.47 -0.86
N SER A 153 -10.74 -10.10 -1.97
CA SER A 153 -9.86 -11.27 -2.01
C SER A 153 -8.51 -10.89 -2.62
N ILE A 154 -7.42 -11.08 -1.87
CA ILE A 154 -6.05 -10.87 -2.35
C ILE A 154 -5.39 -12.23 -2.58
N TYR A 155 -5.01 -12.49 -3.82
CA TYR A 155 -4.36 -13.72 -4.28
C TYR A 155 -2.86 -13.45 -4.47
N PRO A 156 -1.96 -14.10 -3.72
CA PRO A 156 -0.55 -14.15 -4.09
C PRO A 156 -0.40 -14.82 -5.45
N VAL A 157 0.51 -14.31 -6.27
CA VAL A 157 0.79 -14.86 -7.60
C VAL A 157 2.16 -15.50 -7.60
N GLU A 158 2.25 -16.76 -7.99
CA GLU A 158 3.52 -17.44 -8.22
C GLU A 158 3.75 -17.66 -9.71
N TYR A 159 5.00 -17.47 -10.16
CA TYR A 159 5.36 -17.71 -11.55
C TYR A 159 6.06 -19.06 -11.71
N VAL A 160 5.31 -20.07 -12.15
CA VAL A 160 5.84 -21.41 -12.41
C VAL A 160 6.03 -21.57 -13.92
N ARG A 161 7.28 -21.72 -14.36
CA ARG A 161 7.64 -21.89 -15.80
C ARG A 161 7.09 -20.77 -16.69
N GLY A 162 7.04 -19.55 -16.18
CA GLY A 162 6.56 -18.36 -16.91
C GLY A 162 5.03 -18.21 -16.95
N GLN A 163 4.28 -19.07 -16.27
CA GLN A 163 2.84 -18.92 -16.09
C GLN A 163 2.54 -18.37 -14.70
N ALA A 164 1.67 -17.36 -14.63
CA ALA A 164 1.14 -16.84 -13.38
C ALA A 164 0.11 -17.82 -12.82
N LEU A 165 0.31 -18.25 -11.57
CA LEU A 165 -0.60 -19.10 -10.82
C LEU A 165 -1.11 -18.31 -9.61
N GLU A 166 -2.42 -18.15 -9.50
CA GLU A 166 -3.05 -17.58 -8.31
C GLU A 166 -3.04 -18.64 -7.19
N MET A 167 -2.45 -18.26 -6.06
CA MET A 167 -2.45 -19.05 -4.83
C MET A 167 -3.72 -18.77 -4.03
N GLU A 168 -3.97 -19.58 -2.99
CA GLU A 168 -5.13 -19.41 -2.11
C GLU A 168 -5.24 -17.96 -1.60
N PRO A 169 -6.40 -17.30 -1.77
CA PRO A 169 -6.60 -15.91 -1.38
C PRO A 169 -6.89 -15.76 0.11
N GLU A 170 -6.63 -14.58 0.63
CA GLU A 170 -7.24 -14.15 1.89
C GLU A 170 -8.33 -13.15 1.57
N THR A 171 -9.52 -13.40 2.13
CA THR A 171 -10.73 -12.61 1.87
C THR A 171 -11.14 -11.87 3.13
N LYS A 172 -11.48 -10.58 2.97
CA LYS A 172 -11.97 -9.73 4.07
C LYS A 172 -13.15 -8.88 3.62
N LEU A 173 -14.07 -8.62 4.55
CA LEU A 173 -15.08 -7.59 4.39
C LEU A 173 -14.39 -6.22 4.43
N ILE A 174 -14.60 -5.41 3.39
CA ILE A 174 -13.97 -4.09 3.24
C ILE A 174 -14.96 -2.92 3.32
N PHE A 175 -16.25 -3.20 3.19
CA PHE A 175 -17.31 -2.20 3.26
C PHE A 175 -18.60 -2.84 3.74
N THR A 176 -19.35 -2.10 4.56
CA THR A 176 -20.75 -2.41 4.87
C THR A 176 -21.58 -1.13 4.86
N GLU A 177 -22.82 -1.19 4.36
CA GLU A 177 -23.75 -0.04 4.31
C GLU A 177 -23.97 0.61 5.69
N ALA A 178 -23.89 -0.18 6.77
CA ALA A 178 -23.99 0.31 8.15
C ALA A 178 -22.86 1.27 8.54
N LEU A 179 -21.71 1.22 7.84
CA LEU A 179 -20.54 2.08 8.00
C LEU A 179 -20.47 3.10 6.85
N ALA A 180 -21.62 3.68 6.49
CA ALA A 180 -21.76 4.66 5.41
C ALA A 180 -20.59 5.67 5.39
N PRO A 181 -20.09 6.05 4.20
CA PRO A 181 -18.86 6.81 4.05
C PRO A 181 -18.88 8.09 4.89
N LEU A 182 -17.77 8.33 5.58
CA LEU A 182 -17.50 9.57 6.34
C LEU A 182 -17.49 10.78 5.38
N PRO A 183 -17.67 12.02 5.90
CA PRO A 183 -17.79 13.20 5.07
C PRO A 183 -16.62 13.36 4.09
N GLU A 184 -16.95 13.99 2.97
CA GLU A 184 -16.11 14.37 1.82
C GLU A 184 -14.61 14.53 2.19
N TYR A 185 -13.73 13.74 1.55
CA TYR A 185 -12.29 13.88 1.74
C TYR A 185 -11.83 15.24 1.22
N ASP A 186 -11.42 16.13 2.12
CA ASP A 186 -10.98 17.48 1.77
C ASP A 186 -9.55 17.48 1.19
N HIS A 187 -9.47 17.62 -0.14
CA HIS A 187 -8.20 17.71 -0.87
C HIS A 187 -7.36 18.96 -0.53
N HIS A 188 -7.92 19.98 0.13
CA HIS A 188 -7.20 21.23 0.43
C HIS A 188 -6.11 21.10 1.51
N LEU A 189 -5.99 19.95 2.17
CA LEU A 189 -4.98 19.76 3.24
C LEU A 189 -3.62 19.22 2.76
N TYR A 190 -3.49 18.79 1.50
CA TYR A 190 -2.27 18.10 1.03
C TYR A 190 -1.57 18.72 -0.19
N ASN A 191 -2.10 19.82 -0.74
CA ASN A 191 -1.36 20.66 -1.69
C ASN A 191 -0.49 21.68 -0.92
N ASN A 192 0.57 21.20 -0.27
CA ASN A 192 1.71 22.05 0.08
C ASN A 192 2.95 21.44 -0.60
N ASP A 193 3.31 22.04 -1.73
CA ASP A 193 4.61 22.04 -2.42
C ASP A 193 5.25 20.72 -2.89
#